data_AF-A0AA94JR81-F1
#
_entry.id   AF-A0AA94JR81-F1
#
_cell.length_a   1.000
_cell.length_b   1.000
_cell.length_c   1.000
_cell.angle_alpha   90.00
_cell.angle_beta   90.00
_cell.angle_gamma   90.00
#
_symmetry.space_group_name_H-M   'P 1'
#
loop_
_entity.id
_entity.type
_entity.pdbx_description
1 polymer ?
#
loop_
_entity_poly.entity_id
_entity_poly.type
_entity_poly.pdbx_seq_one_letter_code
_entity_poly.pdbx_strand_id
1 'polypeptide(L)'
;MDVNQYELYEYARLRIKQKKRLYIHFVIWFTVSLFLLFISYILNTFSNPNKVFWIIVIWTFFLVLHFIRVFITERFMNKKWEREQIEKLVFKQQRKLEQLQKEIQKNA
;
A
#
# COMPACT_ATOMS: atom_id res chain seq x y z
N MET A 1 -16.65 -23.42 -10.54
CA MET A 1 -17.03 -22.22 -9.76
C MET A 1 -18.24 -21.63 -10.43
N ASP A 2 -19.27 -21.27 -9.66
CA ASP A 2 -20.39 -20.48 -10.17
C ASP A 2 -19.83 -19.16 -10.76
N VAL A 3 -20.28 -18.75 -11.94
CA VAL A 3 -19.78 -17.58 -12.69
C VAL A 3 -19.79 -16.33 -11.82
N ASN A 4 -20.80 -16.22 -10.96
CA ASN A 4 -20.97 -15.09 -10.03
C ASN A 4 -19.83 -15.01 -8.99
N GLN A 5 -19.39 -16.16 -8.45
CA GLN A 5 -18.30 -16.22 -7.46
C GLN A 5 -16.94 -15.83 -8.07
N TYR A 6 -16.72 -16.19 -9.34
CA TYR A 6 -15.52 -15.80 -10.07
C TYR A 6 -15.45 -14.29 -10.27
N GLU A 7 -16.55 -13.64 -10.66
CA GLU A 7 -16.61 -12.19 -10.84
C GLU A 7 -16.40 -11.42 -9.53
N LEU A 8 -17.03 -11.87 -8.43
CA LEU A 8 -16.83 -11.34 -7.08
C LEU A 8 -15.36 -11.38 -6.67
N TYR A 9 -14.69 -12.51 -6.92
CA TYR A 9 -13.27 -12.69 -6.62
C TYR A 9 -12.37 -11.79 -7.48
N GLU A 10 -12.58 -11.75 -8.80
CA GLU A 10 -11.77 -10.92 -9.70
C GLU A 10 -11.93 -9.43 -9.38
N TYR A 11 -13.15 -8.97 -9.09
CA TYR A 11 -13.38 -7.61 -8.60
C TYR A 11 -12.60 -7.32 -7.31
N ALA A 12 -12.68 -8.24 -6.34
CA ALA A 12 -12.00 -8.09 -5.07
C ALA A 12 -10.47 -8.01 -5.26
N ARG A 13 -9.91 -8.87 -6.10
CA ARG A 13 -8.49 -8.87 -6.47
C ARG A 13 -8.04 -7.55 -7.08
N LEU A 14 -8.79 -7.01 -8.05
CA LEU A 14 -8.48 -5.72 -8.69
C LEU A 14 -8.49 -4.58 -7.67
N ARG A 15 -9.46 -4.56 -6.75
CA ARG A 15 -9.54 -3.56 -5.67
C ARG A 15 -8.35 -3.64 -4.70
N ILE A 16 -7.92 -4.83 -4.31
CA ILE A 16 -6.75 -5.00 -3.44
C ILE A 16 -5.47 -4.56 -4.14
N LYS A 17 -5.32 -4.84 -5.44
CA LYS A 17 -4.18 -4.38 -6.25
C LYS A 17 -4.09 -2.85 -6.32
N GLN A 18 -5.22 -2.16 -6.44
CA GLN A 18 -5.28 -0.69 -6.39
C GLN A 18 -4.82 -0.16 -5.03
N LYS A 19 -5.30 -0.74 -3.93
CA LYS A 19 -4.88 -0.37 -2.56
C LYS A 19 -3.39 -0.57 -2.36
N LYS A 20 -2.83 -1.70 -2.80
CA LYS A 20 -1.39 -1.98 -2.73
C LYS A 20 -0.57 -0.90 -3.43
N ARG A 21 -0.99 -0.47 -4.64
CA ARG A 21 -0.31 0.61 -5.37
C ARG A 21 -0.37 1.95 -4.62
N LEU A 22 -1.52 2.29 -4.05
CA LEU A 22 -1.67 3.52 -3.26
C LEU A 22 -0.74 3.51 -2.04
N TYR A 23 -0.68 2.40 -1.30
CA TYR A 23 0.23 2.26 -0.17
C TYR A 23 1.70 2.38 -0.58
N ILE A 24 2.11 1.75 -1.67
CA ILE A 24 3.48 1.89 -2.19
C ILE A 24 3.78 3.37 -2.50
N HIS A 25 2.87 4.05 -3.19
CA HIS A 25 3.04 5.46 -3.51
C HIS A 25 3.12 6.33 -2.25
N PHE A 26 2.25 6.08 -1.27
CA PHE A 26 2.24 6.77 0.02
C PHE A 26 3.55 6.60 0.79
N VAL A 27 4.08 5.37 0.85
CA VAL A 27 5.35 5.07 1.52
C VAL A 27 6.53 5.76 0.84
N ILE A 28 6.57 5.74 -0.49
CA ILE A 28 7.62 6.43 -1.26
C ILE A 28 7.53 7.95 -1.02
N TRP A 29 6.33 8.52 -1.16
CA TRP A 29 6.11 9.95 -0.95
C TRP A 29 6.50 10.39 0.47
N PHE A 30 6.09 9.64 1.49
CA PHE A 30 6.44 9.92 2.88
C PHE A 30 7.95 9.86 3.12
N THR A 31 8.63 8.85 2.58
CA THR A 31 10.09 8.69 2.71
C THR A 31 10.82 9.84 2.00
N VAL A 32 10.40 10.21 0.80
CA VAL A 32 10.95 11.35 0.04
C VAL A 32 10.73 12.66 0.82
N SER A 33 9.54 12.87 1.35
CA SER A 33 9.21 14.07 2.14
C SER A 33 10.11 14.20 3.36
N LEU A 34 10.29 13.12 4.13
CA LEU A 34 11.17 13.11 5.30
C LEU A 34 12.64 13.40 4.91
N PHE A 35 13.09 12.87 3.77
CA PHE A 35 14.43 13.13 3.26
C PHE A 35 14.64 14.59 2.86
N LEU A 36 13.66 15.22 2.21
CA LEU A 36 13.73 16.64 1.86
C LEU A 36 13.83 17.54 3.11
N LEU A 37 13.07 17.22 4.17
CA LEU A 37 13.18 17.93 5.44
C LEU A 37 14.57 17.78 6.06
N PHE A 38 15.14 16.57 6.04
CA PHE A 38 16.47 16.30 6.56
C PHE A 38 17.56 17.08 5.81
N ILE A 39 17.47 17.12 4.47
CA ILE A 39 18.36 17.94 3.63
C ILE A 39 18.25 19.42 4.00
N SER A 40 17.02 19.94 4.11
CA SER A 40 16.78 21.35 4.44
C SER A 40 17.37 21.73 5.80
N TYR A 41 17.25 20.85 6.79
CA TYR A 41 17.84 21.04 8.11
C TYR A 41 19.37 21.08 8.08
N ILE A 42 20.00 20.15 7.36
CA ILE A 42 21.47 20.11 7.21
C ILE A 42 21.97 21.36 6.48
N LEU A 43 21.31 21.78 5.39
CA LEU A 43 21.70 22.97 4.63
C LEU A 43 21.65 24.24 5.48
N ASN A 44 20.68 24.36 6.38
CA ASN A 44 20.57 25.50 7.29
C ASN A 44 21.63 25.48 8.39
N THR A 45 22.08 24.29 8.80
CA THR A 45 23.00 24.12 9.94
C THR A 45 24.47 24.15 9.52
N PHE A 46 24.80 23.65 8.32
CA PHE A 46 26.19 23.52 7.85
C PHE A 46 26.45 24.50 6.69
N SER A 47 27.34 25.47 6.91
CA SER A 47 27.60 26.54 5.95
C SER A 47 28.43 26.14 4.71
N ASN A 48 28.91 24.90 4.58
CA ASN A 48 29.58 24.37 3.37
C ASN A 48 29.79 22.84 3.48
N PRO A 49 28.75 22.02 3.27
CA PRO A 49 28.90 20.57 3.28
C PRO A 49 29.80 20.10 2.12
N ASN A 50 30.82 19.30 2.44
CA ASN A 50 31.70 18.67 1.45
C ASN A 50 30.90 17.86 0.41
N LYS A 51 31.33 17.85 -0.86
CA LYS A 51 30.67 17.07 -1.93
C LYS A 51 30.48 15.59 -1.59
N VAL A 52 31.42 15.00 -0.83
CA VAL A 52 31.35 13.60 -0.36
C VAL A 52 30.17 13.37 0.60
N PHE A 53 29.86 14.36 1.45
CA PHE A 53 28.74 14.28 2.38
C PHE A 53 27.41 14.12 1.62
N TRP A 54 27.22 14.89 0.53
CA TRP A 54 26.04 14.78 -0.33
C TRP A 54 25.91 13.39 -0.96
N ILE A 55 27.02 12.82 -1.43
CA ILE A 55 27.04 11.47 -2.01
C ILE A 55 26.56 10.45 -0.96
N ILE A 56 27.08 10.52 0.27
CA ILE A 56 26.70 9.61 1.36
C ILE A 56 25.22 9.78 1.73
N VAL A 57 24.73 11.02 1.82
CA VAL A 57 23.32 11.31 2.14
C VAL A 57 22.38 10.72 1.08
N ILE A 58 22.69 10.92 -0.20
CA ILE A 58 21.91 10.37 -1.32
C ILE A 58 21.94 8.84 -1.30
N TRP A 59 23.12 8.22 -1.12
CA TRP A 59 23.23 6.76 -1.03
C TRP A 59 22.45 6.18 0.15
N THR A 60 22.50 6.85 1.30
CA THR A 60 21.75 6.44 2.50
C THR A 60 20.25 6.50 2.24
N PHE A 61 19.77 7.52 1.53
CA PHE A 61 18.36 7.63 1.15
C PHE A 61 17.89 6.48 0.25
N PHE A 62 18.67 6.13 -0.78
CA PHE A 62 18.37 4.98 -1.63
C PHE A 62 18.34 3.67 -0.83
N LEU A 63 19.25 3.50 0.13
CA LEU A 63 19.29 2.33 1.00
C LEU A 63 18.07 2.25 1.92
N VAL A 64 17.64 3.37 2.50
CA VAL A 64 16.43 3.45 3.34
C VAL A 64 15.18 3.13 2.50
N LEU A 65 15.05 3.69 1.30
CA LEU A 65 13.95 3.37 0.39
C LEU A 65 13.92 1.88 0.04
N HIS A 66 15.07 1.30 -0.29
CA HIS A 66 15.17 -0.12 -0.60
C HIS A 66 14.80 -0.99 0.61
N PHE A 67 15.29 -0.62 1.79
CA PHE A 67 14.98 -1.32 3.04
C PHE A 67 13.49 -1.31 3.34
N ILE A 68 12.84 -0.14 3.33
CA ILE A 68 11.39 -0.03 3.58
C ILE A 68 10.60 -0.83 2.54
N ARG A 69 10.96 -0.73 1.26
CA ARG A 69 10.27 -1.47 0.19
C ARG A 69 10.35 -2.99 0.41
N VAL A 70 11.53 -3.53 0.68
CA VAL A 70 11.75 -4.98 0.79
C VAL A 70 11.29 -5.54 2.13
N PHE A 71 11.63 -4.89 3.25
CA PHE A 71 11.36 -5.42 4.58
C PHE A 71 9.96 -5.13 5.10
N ILE A 72 9.37 -3.98 4.74
CA ILE A 72 8.05 -3.59 5.23
C ILE A 72 7.02 -3.92 4.15
N THR A 73 7.09 -3.27 2.99
CA THR A 73 6.03 -3.34 1.99
C THR A 73 5.84 -4.73 1.39
N GLU A 74 6.92 -5.40 0.96
CA GLU A 74 6.83 -6.75 0.37
C GLU A 74 6.55 -7.83 1.42
N ARG A 75 7.09 -7.70 2.65
CA ARG A 75 6.82 -8.64 3.74
C ARG A 75 5.39 -8.56 4.25
N PHE A 76 4.88 -7.33 4.42
CA PHE A 76 3.53 -7.07 4.92
C PHE A 76 2.45 -7.36 3.87
N MET A 77 2.62 -6.88 2.63
CA MET A 77 1.68 -7.15 1.52
C MET A 77 2.13 -8.31 0.63
N ASN A 78 2.48 -9.42 1.28
CA ASN A 78 2.81 -10.67 0.61
C ASN A 78 1.54 -11.34 0.04
N LYS A 79 1.72 -12.44 -0.71
CA LYS A 79 0.59 -13.19 -1.32
C LYS A 79 -0.43 -13.70 -0.29
N LYS A 80 -0.01 -13.96 0.95
CA LYS A 80 -0.92 -14.41 2.02
C LYS A 80 -1.82 -13.27 2.48
N TRP A 81 -1.26 -12.09 2.73
CA TRP A 81 -2.03 -10.89 3.05
C TRP A 81 -3.01 -10.54 1.93
N GLU A 82 -2.58 -10.62 0.67
CA GLU A 82 -3.46 -10.35 -0.48
C GLU A 82 -4.67 -11.28 -0.49
N ARG A 83 -4.47 -12.58 -0.27
CA ARG A 83 -5.57 -13.56 -0.17
C ARG A 83 -6.50 -13.27 1.00
N GLU A 84 -5.96 -13.00 2.19
CA GLU A 84 -6.77 -12.67 3.37
C GLU A 84 -7.64 -11.42 3.14
N GLN A 85 -7.12 -10.40 2.45
CA GLN A 85 -7.90 -9.21 2.11
C GLN A 85 -8.98 -9.47 1.06
N ILE A 86 -8.69 -10.33 0.07
CA ILE A 86 -9.66 -10.73 -0.96
C ILE A 86 -10.79 -11.53 -0.32
N GLU A 87 -10.49 -12.56 0.47
CA GLU A 87 -11.48 -13.39 1.16
C GLU A 87 -12.37 -12.54 2.07
N LYS A 88 -11.78 -11.62 2.84
CA LYS A 88 -12.53 -10.70 3.71
C LYS A 88 -13.46 -9.78 2.92
N LEU A 89 -13.08 -9.37 1.71
CA LEU A 89 -13.92 -8.53 0.87
C LEU A 89 -15.05 -9.34 0.22
N VAL A 90 -14.75 -10.53 -0.32
CA VAL A 90 -15.75 -11.44 -0.89
C VAL A 90 -16.80 -11.81 0.15
N PHE A 91 -16.39 -12.15 1.37
CA PHE A 91 -17.30 -12.45 2.47
C PHE A 91 -18.24 -11.27 2.79
N LYS A 92 -17.72 -10.04 2.79
CA LYS A 92 -18.56 -8.84 2.99
C LYS A 92 -19.57 -8.64 1.86
N GLN A 93 -19.17 -8.92 0.62
CA GLN A 93 -20.06 -8.80 -0.54
C GLN A 93 -21.18 -9.84 -0.49
N GLN A 94 -20.85 -11.11 -0.19
CA GLN A 94 -21.84 -12.17 -0.01
C GLN A 94 -22.86 -11.85 1.08
N ARG A 95 -22.40 -11.42 2.27
CA ARG A 95 -23.30 -11.00 3.35
C ARG A 95 -24.22 -9.84 2.95
N LYS A 96 -23.71 -8.88 2.18
CA LYS A 96 -24.51 -7.75 1.71
C LYS A 96 -25.58 -8.21 0.69
N LEU A 97 -25.26 -9.17 -0.18
CA LEU A 97 -26.24 -9.77 -1.09
C LEU A 97 -27.35 -10.49 -0.33
N GLU A 98 -27.02 -11.29 0.70
CA GLU A 98 -28.02 -11.96 1.54
C GLU A 98 -28.94 -10.97 2.25
N GLN A 99 -28.40 -9.86 2.75
CA GLN A 99 -29.20 -8.80 3.39
C GLN A 99 -30.16 -8.15 2.41
N LEU A 100 -29.67 -7.80 1.21
CA LEU A 100 -30.50 -7.21 0.16
C LEU A 100 -31.62 -8.18 -0.30
N GLN A 101 -31.32 -9.48 -0.40
CA GLN A 101 -32.34 -10.49 -0.72
C GLN A 101 -33.42 -10.59 0.36
N LYS A 102 -33.03 -10.55 1.64
CA LYS A 102 -33.99 -10.53 2.76
C LYS A 102 -34.85 -9.27 2.78
N GLU A 103 -34.29 -8.11 2.47
CA GLU A 103 -35.04 -6.85 2.36
C GLU A 103 -36.03 -6.88 1.20
N ILE A 104 -35.64 -7.41 0.04
CA ILE A 104 -36.55 -7.56 -1.11
C ILE A 104 -37.70 -8.52 -0.76
N GLN A 105 -37.42 -9.66 -0.13
CA GLN A 105 -38.46 -10.61 0.30
C GLN A 105 -39.39 -10.05 1.38
N LYS A 106 -38.91 -9.13 2.22
CA LYS A 106 -39.72 -8.48 3.26
C LYS A 106 -40.63 -7.39 2.67
N ASN A 107 -40.20 -6.74 1.59
CA ASN A 107 -40.89 -5.62 0.95
C ASN A 107 -41.75 -6.05 -0.27
N ALA A 108 -41.67 -7.32 -0.67
CA ALA A 108 -42.50 -7.95 -1.70
C ALA A 108 -43.72 -8.64 -1.06
#